data_AF-A0A0Q5CX93-F1
#
_entry.id   AF-A0A0Q5CX93-F1
#
_cell.length_a   1.000
_cell.length_b   1.000
_cell.length_c   1.000
_cell.angle_alpha   90.00
_cell.angle_beta   90.00
_cell.angle_gamma   90.00
#
_symmetry.space_group_name_H-M   'P 1'
#
loop_
_entity.id
_entity.type
_entity.pdbx_description
1 polymer ?
#
loop_
_entity_poly.entity_id
_entity_poly.type
_entity_poly.pdbx_seq_one_letter_code
_entity_poly.pdbx_strand_id
1 'polypeptide(L)' 'MILRTTIAVVILSLATPAAAIDICTGGNRAKRKVTCVVDGDTIWQDGVKMRLLEIDTPETSAAQCDRGKTAR' A
#
# COMPACT_ATOMS: atom_id res chain seq x y z
N MET A 1 -26.92 -32.16 -1.93
CA MET A 1 -27.26 -30.75 -1.69
C MET A 1 -26.61 -30.21 -0.41
N ILE A 2 -26.72 -30.92 0.72
CA ILE A 2 -26.20 -30.54 2.05
C ILE A 2 -24.66 -30.31 2.09
N LEU A 3 -23.88 -31.14 1.39
CA LEU A 3 -22.40 -31.03 1.37
C LEU A 3 -21.89 -29.79 0.63
N ARG A 4 -22.62 -29.32 -0.39
CA ARG A 4 -22.24 -28.13 -1.17
C ARG A 4 -22.53 -26.85 -0.39
N THR A 5 -23.63 -26.85 0.36
CA THR A 5 -24.02 -25.72 1.21
C THR A 5 -23.10 -25.58 2.42
N THR A 6 -22.65 -26.68 3.03
CA THR A 6 -21.70 -26.62 4.16
C THR A 6 -20.33 -26.07 3.72
N ILE A 7 -19.80 -26.51 2.58
CA ILE A 7 -18.53 -25.99 2.04
C ILE A 7 -18.62 -24.49 1.76
N ALA A 8 -19.68 -24.03 1.10
CA ALA A 8 -19.86 -22.61 0.80
C ALA A 8 -19.99 -21.74 2.05
N VAL A 9 -20.70 -22.21 3.09
CA VAL A 9 -20.82 -21.51 4.38
C VAL A 9 -19.48 -21.43 5.09
N VAL A 10 -18.70 -22.52 5.11
CA VAL A 10 -17.36 -22.53 5.71
C VAL A 10 -16.43 -21.55 5.01
N ILE A 11 -16.41 -21.54 3.67
CA ILE A 11 -15.60 -20.59 2.89
C ILE A 11 -15.99 -19.15 3.19
N LEU A 12 -17.29 -18.84 3.22
CA LEU A 12 -17.77 -17.49 3.50
C LEU A 12 -17.39 -17.03 4.91
N SER A 13 -17.42 -17.92 5.90
CA SER A 13 -17.03 -17.59 7.28
C SER A 13 -15.53 -17.34 7.49
N LEU A 14 -14.67 -17.80 6.58
CA LEU A 14 -13.21 -17.63 6.66
C LEU A 14 -12.68 -16.50 5.76
N ALA A 15 -13.55 -15.81 5.02
CA ALA A 15 -13.15 -14.71 4.17
C ALA A 15 -12.70 -13.51 5.01
N THR A 16 -11.46 -13.05 4.80
CA THR A 16 -10.96 -11.82 5.40
C THR A 16 -11.24 -10.63 4.47
N PRO A 17 -11.75 -9.49 4.98
CA PRO A 17 -11.89 -8.29 4.17
C PRO A 17 -10.54 -7.82 3.61
N ALA A 18 -10.51 -7.56 2.30
CA ALA A 18 -9.39 -6.89 1.66
C ALA A 18 -9.45 -5.39 1.99
N ALA A 19 -8.37 -4.85 2.56
CA ALA A 19 -8.21 -3.41 2.72
C ALA A 19 -7.59 -2.82 1.45
N ALA A 20 -8.14 -1.71 0.96
CA ALA A 20 -7.50 -0.94 -0.10
C ALA A 20 -6.22 -0.28 0.44
N ILE A 21 -5.20 -0.18 -0.40
CA ILE A 21 -3.98 0.57 -0.08
C ILE A 21 -4.15 1.98 -0.64
N ASP A 22 -4.22 2.96 0.26
CA ASP A 22 -4.37 4.37 -0.09
C ASP A 22 -3.01 5.09 -0.23
N ILE A 23 -3.06 6.31 -0.78
CA ILE A 23 -1.94 7.24 -0.74
C ILE A 23 -1.71 7.72 0.71
N CYS A 24 -0.45 7.80 1.13
CA CYS A 24 -0.07 8.18 2.48
C CYS A 24 -0.47 9.61 2.83
N THR A 25 -1.32 9.78 3.85
CA THR A 25 -1.74 11.08 4.40
C THR A 25 -1.32 11.29 5.86
N GLY A 26 -1.00 12.55 6.20
CA GLY A 26 -0.60 12.96 7.56
C GLY A 26 0.77 12.43 8.02
N GLY A 27 1.14 12.76 9.26
CA GLY A 27 2.41 12.35 9.88
C GLY A 27 2.30 11.11 10.80
N ASN A 28 3.35 10.88 11.60
CA ASN A 28 3.43 9.82 12.63
C ASN A 28 3.12 8.40 12.12
N ARG A 29 3.50 8.12 10.87
CA ARG A 29 3.15 6.89 10.14
C ARG A 29 3.64 5.61 10.84
N ALA A 30 4.83 5.64 11.44
CA ALA A 30 5.35 4.52 12.23
C ALA A 30 4.46 4.19 13.45
N LYS A 31 4.09 5.21 14.22
CA LYS A 31 3.22 5.05 15.41
C LYS A 31 1.81 4.58 15.04
N ARG A 32 1.30 5.08 13.91
CA ARG A 32 -0.03 4.73 13.38
C ARG A 32 -0.06 3.37 12.68
N LYS A 33 1.10 2.74 12.46
CA LYS A 33 1.21 1.44 11.78
C LYS A 33 0.47 1.39 10.44
N VAL A 34 0.58 2.47 9.66
CA VAL A 34 -0.15 2.57 8.40
C VAL A 34 0.46 1.66 7.33
N THR A 35 -0.40 1.19 6.44
CA THR A 35 -0.02 0.59 5.16
C THR A 35 -0.53 1.52 4.05
N CYS A 36 0.38 2.20 3.35
CA CYS A 36 0.04 3.23 2.35
C CYS A 36 1.20 3.47 1.35
N VAL A 37 0.90 4.07 0.20
CA VAL A 37 1.87 4.40 -0.86
C VAL A 37 2.30 5.87 -0.75
N VAL A 38 3.60 6.16 -0.81
CA VAL A 38 4.13 7.55 -0.85
C VAL A 38 4.30 7.99 -2.30
N ASP A 39 5.00 7.18 -3.09
CA ASP A 39 5.32 7.36 -4.51
C ASP A 39 5.56 5.98 -5.14
N GLY A 40 6.13 5.93 -6.35
CA GLY A 40 6.25 4.70 -7.12
C GLY A 40 7.27 3.68 -6.60
N ASP A 41 8.18 4.05 -5.72
CA ASP A 41 9.20 3.16 -5.13
C ASP A 41 9.22 3.16 -3.60
N THR A 42 8.46 4.04 -2.96
CA THR A 42 8.43 4.20 -1.50
C THR A 42 7.04 3.93 -0.95
N ILE A 43 6.97 2.99 0.00
CA ILE A 43 5.73 2.63 0.70
C ILE A 43 5.93 2.57 2.22
N TRP A 44 4.82 2.61 2.94
CA TRP A 44 4.74 2.17 4.33
C TRP A 44 3.94 0.87 4.41
N GLN A 45 4.41 -0.08 5.21
CA GLN A 45 3.69 -1.31 5.55
C GLN A 45 3.77 -1.53 7.06
N ASP A 46 2.61 -1.60 7.72
CA ASP A 46 2.52 -1.76 9.19
C ASP A 46 3.44 -0.80 9.97
N GLY A 47 3.60 0.44 9.49
CA GLY A 47 4.45 1.43 10.13
C GLY A 47 5.96 1.27 9.85
N VAL A 48 6.35 0.44 8.89
CA VAL A 48 7.73 0.34 8.39
C VAL A 48 7.82 1.02 7.04
N LYS A 49 8.73 1.99 6.91
CA LYS A 49 9.03 2.62 5.62
C LYS A 49 9.95 1.71 4.81
N MET A 50 9.57 1.40 3.58
CA MET A 50 10.33 0.57 2.65
C MET A 50 10.56 1.31 1.35
N ARG A 51 11.75 1.12 0.77
CA ARG A 51 12.11 1.63 -0.57
C ARG A 51 12.54 0.46 -1.44
N LEU A 52 12.05 0.41 -2.68
CA LEU A 52 12.48 -0.57 -3.65
C LEU A 52 13.92 -0.23 -4.09
N LEU A 53 14.82 -1.19 -3.96
CA LEU A 53 16.18 -1.03 -4.43
C LEU A 53 16.22 -1.17 -5.95
N GLU A 54 17.14 -0.47 -6.60
CA GLU A 54 17.37 -0.48 -8.06
C GLU A 54 16.25 0.10 -8.93
N ILE A 55 15.16 0.58 -8.32
CA ILE A 55 14.07 1.29 -8.99
C ILE A 55 14.00 2.72 -8.44
N ASP A 56 14.03 3.70 -9.34
CA ASP A 56 13.91 5.12 -9.01
C ASP A 56 12.76 5.72 -9.82
N THR A 57 11.70 6.16 -9.14
CA THR A 57 10.48 6.66 -9.76
C THR A 57 10.39 8.19 -9.68
N PRO A 58 9.65 8.85 -10.59
CA PRO A 58 9.37 10.28 -10.46
C PRO A 58 8.72 10.59 -9.10
N GLU A 59 9.36 11.46 -8.35
CA GLU A 59 8.95 11.84 -7.00
C GLU A 59 7.65 12.66 -7.01
N THR A 60 6.67 12.29 -6.17
CA THR A 60 5.36 12.96 -6.13
C THR A 60 5.33 14.26 -5.31
N SER A 61 6.34 14.48 -4.46
CA SER A 61 6.38 15.61 -3.53
C SER A 61 7.44 16.65 -3.87
N ALA A 62 8.68 16.22 -4.17
CA ALA A 62 9.74 17.07 -4.67
C ALA A 62 10.74 16.23 -5.46
N ALA A 63 10.94 16.57 -6.73
CA ALA A 63 11.96 15.91 -7.54
C ALA A 63 13.36 16.21 -7.00
N GLN A 64 14.11 15.14 -6.73
CA GLN A 64 15.50 15.22 -6.27
C GLN A 64 16.45 15.67 -7.40
N CYS A 65 16.06 15.45 -8.65
CA CYS A 65 16.86 15.74 -9.84
C CYS A 65 16.11 16.64 -10.81
N ASP A 66 16.83 17.50 -11.54
CA ASP A 66 16.23 18.51 -12.42
C ASP A 66 15.41 17.91 -13.56
N ARG A 67 15.78 16.72 -14.05
CA ARG A 67 15.01 15.96 -15.04
C ARG A 67 13.55 15.73 -14.60
N GLY A 68 13.33 15.53 -13.30
CA GLY A 68 12.00 15.28 -12.73
C GLY A 68 11.19 16.55 -12.47
N LYS A 69 11.78 17.75 -12.59
CA LYS A 69 11.09 19.02 -12.31
C LYS A 69 10.21 19.52 -13.45
N THR A 70 10.41 18.99 -14.66
CA THR A 70 9.68 19.37 -15.87
C THR A 70 8.47 18.49 -16.19
N ALA A 71 8.20 17.46 -15.39
CA ALA A 71 6.97 16.66 -15.52
C ALA A 71 5.82 17.35 -14.77
N ARG A 72 5.31 18.46 -15.33
CA ARG A 72 4.07 19.09 -14.88
C ARG A 72 3.23 19.55 -16.06
#